data_AF-A0A0L7L386-F1
#
_entry.id   AF-A0A0L7L386-F1
#
_cell.length_a   1.000
_cell.length_b   1.000
_cell.length_c   1.000
_cell.angle_alpha   90.00
_cell.angle_beta   90.00
_cell.angle_gamma   90.00
#
_symmetry.space_group_name_H-M   'P 1'
#
loop_
_entity.id
_entity.type
_entity.pdbx_description
1 polymer ?
#
loop_
_entity_poly.entity_id
_entity_poly.type
_entity_poly.pdbx_seq_one_letter_code
_entity_poly.pdbx_strand_id
1 'polypeptide(L)'
;MLIKEFRVTLPLTVEEYQVAQLYCVAEVSKNETGGGEGIEVIKNEPFKDFPLLGGKYSSGQYTYKIYHLASKVPAFIRLLAPKGALEVHEEAWNAYPYCRTVLTNPGYMKDNFVICIETLHVPDGGDQYNISEILVK
;
A
#
# COMPACT_ATOMS: atom_id res chain seq x y z
N MET A 1 -5.57 15.87 -8.76
CA MET A 1 -5.67 14.65 -7.93
C MET A 1 -6.80 13.80 -8.49
N LEU A 2 -6.55 12.55 -8.83
CA LEU A 2 -7.55 11.62 -9.36
C LEU A 2 -7.91 10.62 -8.25
N ILE A 3 -9.19 10.54 -7.90
CA ILE A 3 -9.70 9.62 -6.89
C ILE A 3 -10.55 8.57 -7.60
N LYS A 4 -10.31 7.30 -7.27
CA LYS A 4 -11.11 6.16 -7.72
C LYS A 4 -11.29 5.19 -6.57
N GLU A 5 -12.51 4.67 -6.42
CA GLU A 5 -12.82 3.59 -5.49
C GLU A 5 -12.93 2.29 -6.26
N PHE A 6 -12.22 1.26 -5.82
CA PHE A 6 -12.30 -0.09 -6.38
C PHE A 6 -12.98 -0.99 -5.36
N ARG A 7 -14.11 -1.58 -5.74
CA ARG A 7 -14.87 -2.52 -4.92
C ARG A 7 -14.57 -3.93 -5.37
N VAL A 8 -13.98 -4.74 -4.49
CA VAL A 8 -13.56 -6.12 -4.78
C VAL A 8 -14.35 -7.06 -3.87
N THR A 9 -15.45 -7.59 -4.37
CA THR A 9 -16.25 -8.60 -3.66
C THR A 9 -15.54 -9.95 -3.70
N LEU A 10 -15.37 -10.59 -2.54
CA LEU A 10 -14.66 -11.86 -2.42
C LEU A 10 -15.52 -12.89 -1.68
N PRO A 11 -15.42 -14.18 -2.03
CA PRO A 11 -16.10 -15.27 -1.33
C PRO A 11 -15.33 -15.68 -0.06
N LEU A 12 -15.00 -14.70 0.79
CA LEU A 12 -14.27 -14.87 2.05
C LEU A 12 -14.92 -14.00 3.12
N THR A 13 -14.89 -14.45 4.38
CA THR A 13 -15.19 -13.54 5.49
C THR A 13 -14.08 -12.50 5.67
N VAL A 14 -14.40 -11.43 6.41
CA VAL A 14 -13.41 -10.39 6.76
C VAL A 14 -12.25 -11.02 7.55
N GLU A 15 -12.55 -11.93 8.47
CA GLU A 15 -11.55 -12.64 9.28
C GLU A 15 -10.65 -13.54 8.42
N GLU A 16 -11.22 -14.27 7.46
CA GLU A 16 -10.45 -15.10 6.52
C GLU A 16 -9.55 -14.24 5.63
N TYR A 17 -10.06 -13.09 5.17
CA TYR A 17 -9.30 -12.16 4.35
C TYR A 17 -8.08 -11.62 5.11
N GLN A 18 -8.20 -11.31 6.41
CA GLN A 18 -7.08 -10.82 7.21
C GLN A 18 -5.89 -11.78 7.15
N VAL A 19 -6.14 -13.08 7.30
CA VAL A 19 -5.09 -14.11 7.25
C VAL A 19 -4.57 -14.28 5.83
N ALA A 20 -5.48 -14.36 4.84
CA ALA A 20 -5.12 -14.54 3.44
C ALA A 20 -4.25 -13.38 2.91
N GLN A 21 -4.59 -12.13 3.25
CA GLN A 21 -3.85 -10.95 2.83
C GLN A 21 -2.39 -10.99 3.31
N LEU A 22 -2.17 -11.31 4.59
CA LEU A 22 -0.83 -11.38 5.16
C LEU A 22 0.01 -12.48 4.48
N TYR A 23 -0.60 -13.63 4.22
CA TYR A 23 0.05 -14.71 3.47
C TYR A 23 0.40 -14.27 2.03
N CYS A 24 -0.54 -13.68 1.30
CA CYS A 24 -0.32 -13.19 -0.06
C CYS A 24 0.78 -12.14 -0.11
N VAL A 25 0.81 -11.20 0.83
CA VAL A 25 1.88 -10.18 0.91
C VAL A 25 3.23 -10.83 1.14
N ALA A 26 3.34 -11.84 2.00
CA ALA A 26 4.58 -12.56 2.23
C ALA A 26 5.06 -13.32 0.97
N GLU A 27 4.16 -14.05 0.32
CA GLU A 27 4.47 -14.82 -0.90
C GLU A 27 4.85 -13.91 -2.07
N VAL A 28 4.11 -12.82 -2.30
CA VAL A 28 4.46 -11.82 -3.32
C VAL A 28 5.81 -11.19 -2.99
N SER A 29 6.06 -10.83 -1.73
CA SER A 29 7.36 -10.25 -1.34
C SER A 29 8.51 -11.21 -1.61
N LYS A 30 8.31 -12.51 -1.38
CA LYS A 30 9.30 -13.55 -1.68
C LYS A 30 9.54 -13.71 -3.17
N ASN A 31 8.48 -13.74 -3.98
CA ASN A 31 8.59 -13.90 -5.43
C ASN A 31 9.20 -12.68 -6.12
N GLU A 32 8.95 -11.49 -5.58
CA GLU A 32 9.43 -10.22 -6.12
C GLU A 32 10.84 -9.84 -5.63
N THR A 33 11.45 -10.64 -4.75
CA THR A 33 12.79 -10.39 -4.20
C THR A 33 13.79 -11.39 -4.76
N GLY A 34 14.78 -10.92 -5.54
CA GLY A 34 15.82 -11.78 -6.11
C GLY A 34 16.87 -11.01 -6.92
N GLY A 35 18.13 -11.48 -6.91
CA GLY A 35 19.19 -10.92 -7.77
C GLY A 35 19.78 -9.57 -7.35
N GLY A 36 19.58 -9.14 -6.09
CA GLY A 36 20.08 -7.86 -5.58
C GLY A 36 19.14 -6.67 -5.80
N GLU A 37 17.96 -6.92 -6.38
CA GLU A 37 16.87 -5.96 -6.55
C GLU A 37 15.54 -6.58 -6.06
N GLY A 38 14.55 -5.76 -5.67
CA GLY A 38 13.28 -6.26 -5.11
C GLY A 38 12.66 -5.36 -4.04
N ILE A 39 11.93 -5.98 -3.11
CA ILE A 39 11.27 -5.29 -2.00
C ILE A 39 12.19 -5.30 -0.77
N GLU A 40 12.69 -4.14 -0.38
CA GLU A 40 13.46 -3.97 0.84
C GLU A 40 12.53 -3.56 1.99
N VAL A 41 12.47 -4.36 3.06
CA VAL A 41 11.68 -4.03 4.25
C VAL A 41 12.57 -3.26 5.24
N ILE A 42 12.30 -1.97 5.40
CA ILE A 42 13.08 -1.07 6.28
C ILE A 42 12.52 -1.09 7.71
N LYS A 43 11.19 -1.04 7.85
CA LYS A 43 10.50 -1.14 9.15
C LYS A 43 9.34 -2.10 9.06
N ASN A 44 9.13 -2.83 10.16
CA ASN A 44 7.97 -3.67 10.39
C ASN A 44 7.74 -3.74 11.91
N GLU A 45 6.93 -2.83 12.42
CA GLU A 45 6.75 -2.64 13.86
C GLU A 45 5.30 -2.30 14.20
N PRO A 46 4.81 -2.65 15.40
CA PRO A 46 3.50 -2.22 15.84
C PRO A 46 3.48 -0.69 16.04
N PHE A 47 2.34 -0.06 15.75
CA PHE A 47 2.11 1.35 16.06
C PHE A 47 0.90 1.53 16.99
N LYS A 48 0.91 2.65 17.72
CA LYS A 48 -0.19 3.12 18.58
C LYS A 48 -0.33 4.63 18.44
N ASP A 49 -1.48 5.15 18.85
CA ASP A 49 -1.78 6.59 18.91
C ASP A 49 -1.62 7.34 17.58
N PHE A 50 -1.80 6.66 16.45
CA PHE A 50 -1.76 7.25 15.12
C PHE A 50 -3.17 7.27 14.50
N PRO A 51 -3.92 8.39 14.58
CA PRO A 51 -5.32 8.44 14.17
C PRO A 51 -5.46 8.27 12.66
N LEU A 52 -6.29 7.30 12.27
CA LEU A 52 -6.65 6.93 10.91
C LEU A 52 -8.17 6.97 10.76
N LEU A 53 -8.63 7.28 9.54
CA LEU A 53 -10.05 7.41 9.19
C LEU A 53 -10.86 8.21 10.23
N GLY A 54 -10.50 9.48 10.42
CA GLY A 54 -11.17 10.36 11.39
C GLY A 54 -11.00 9.94 12.86
N GLY A 55 -9.99 9.13 13.19
CA GLY A 55 -9.71 8.66 14.55
C GLY A 55 -10.41 7.36 14.93
N LYS A 56 -11.11 6.70 14.00
CA LYS A 56 -11.76 5.40 14.22
C LYS A 56 -10.76 4.26 14.42
N TYR A 57 -9.57 4.40 13.86
CA TYR A 57 -8.47 3.45 14.01
C TYR A 57 -7.23 4.19 14.49
N SER A 58 -6.48 3.63 15.44
CA SER A 58 -5.32 4.31 16.03
C SER A 58 -4.12 3.42 16.33
N SER A 59 -4.26 2.11 16.14
CA SER A 59 -3.21 1.14 16.42
C SER A 59 -3.25 -0.01 15.42
N GLY A 60 -2.11 -0.63 15.17
CA GLY A 60 -1.97 -1.71 14.22
C GLY A 60 -0.51 -2.05 13.91
N GLN A 61 -0.24 -2.51 12.70
CA GLN A 61 1.12 -2.78 12.21
C GLN A 61 1.53 -1.71 11.21
N TYR A 62 2.71 -1.12 11.40
CA TYR A 62 3.32 -0.19 10.47
C TYR A 62 4.45 -0.89 9.71
N THR A 63 4.49 -0.69 8.40
CA THR A 63 5.59 -1.13 7.56
C THR A 63 6.11 0.00 6.69
N TYR A 64 7.42 0.04 6.52
CA TYR A 64 8.08 0.91 5.57
C TYR A 64 8.95 0.05 4.65
N LYS A 65 8.69 0.13 3.35
CA LYS A 65 9.37 -0.67 2.33
C LYS A 65 9.88 0.21 1.20
N ILE A 66 10.95 -0.21 0.56
CA ILE A 66 11.49 0.41 -0.65
C ILE A 66 11.45 -0.62 -1.79
N TYR A 67 10.79 -0.25 -2.88
CA TYR A 67 10.73 -1.02 -4.10
C TYR A 67 11.82 -0.55 -5.07
N HIS A 68 12.77 -1.45 -5.33
CA HIS A 68 13.83 -1.24 -6.31
C HIS A 68 13.38 -1.80 -7.67
N LEU A 69 13.07 -0.92 -8.63
CA LEU A 69 12.43 -1.28 -9.90
C LEU A 69 13.39 -1.36 -11.10
N ALA A 70 14.68 -1.12 -10.93
CA ALA A 70 15.63 -0.92 -12.03
C ALA A 70 15.80 -2.13 -12.97
N SER A 71 15.65 -3.35 -12.46
CA SER A 71 15.71 -4.64 -13.14
C SER A 71 14.34 -5.10 -13.62
N LYS A 72 13.27 -4.51 -13.08
CA LYS A 72 11.88 -4.83 -13.43
C LYS A 72 11.35 -3.99 -14.59
N VAL A 73 12.07 -2.95 -14.97
CA VAL A 73 11.76 -2.14 -16.16
C VAL A 73 12.68 -2.52 -17.33
N PRO A 74 12.18 -2.50 -18.58
CA PRO A 74 13.01 -2.65 -19.78
C PRO A 74 14.27 -1.77 -19.77
N ALA A 75 15.38 -2.27 -20.33
CA ALA A 75 16.68 -1.60 -20.29
C ALA A 75 16.66 -0.17 -20.85
N PHE A 76 15.84 0.12 -21.87
CA PHE A 76 15.71 1.47 -22.41
C PHE A 76 15.06 2.44 -21.41
N ILE A 77 14.14 1.99 -20.56
CA ILE A 77 13.55 2.79 -19.48
C ILE A 77 14.62 3.08 -18.43
N ARG A 78 15.41 2.07 -18.05
CA ARG A 78 16.50 2.24 -17.09
C ARG A 78 17.54 3.28 -17.55
N LEU A 79 17.87 3.32 -18.85
CA LEU A 79 18.82 4.27 -19.41
C LEU A 79 18.29 5.72 -19.43
N LEU A 80 16.97 5.88 -19.64
CA LEU A 80 16.31 7.18 -19.73
C LEU A 80 15.85 7.70 -18.35
N ALA A 81 15.67 6.81 -17.38
CA ALA A 81 15.18 7.16 -16.05
C ALA A 81 16.22 7.99 -15.29
N PRO A 82 15.84 9.16 -14.76
CA PRO A 82 16.70 9.95 -13.90
C PRO A 82 17.13 9.19 -12.64
N LYS A 83 18.29 9.56 -12.07
CA LYS A 83 18.79 8.95 -10.83
C LYS A 83 17.72 9.06 -9.73
N GLY A 84 17.40 7.94 -9.07
CA GLY A 84 16.38 7.86 -8.03
C GLY A 84 14.93 7.75 -8.53
N ALA A 85 14.68 7.74 -9.84
CA ALA A 85 13.33 7.60 -10.41
C ALA A 85 12.77 6.17 -10.34
N LEU A 86 13.63 5.17 -10.08
CA LEU A 86 13.26 3.74 -10.06
C LEU A 86 13.17 3.16 -8.65
N GLU A 87 13.03 4.02 -7.64
CA GLU A 87 12.82 3.65 -6.25
C GLU A 87 11.45 4.17 -5.79
N VAL A 88 10.58 3.29 -5.32
CA VAL A 88 9.27 3.69 -4.76
C VAL A 88 9.25 3.35 -3.28
N HIS A 89 8.92 4.34 -2.46
CA HIS A 89 8.82 4.22 -1.03
C HIS A 89 7.38 3.93 -0.67
N GLU A 90 7.13 2.82 0.03
CA GLU A 90 5.82 2.42 0.53
C GLU A 90 5.79 2.54 2.06
N GLU A 91 4.92 3.38 2.57
CA GLU A 91 4.54 3.39 3.99
C GLU A 91 3.12 2.85 4.13
N ALA A 92 2.92 1.85 4.99
CA ALA A 92 1.61 1.25 5.21
C ALA A 92 1.28 1.15 6.70
N TRP A 93 0.06 1.56 7.05
CA TRP A 93 -0.54 1.43 8.37
C TRP A 93 -1.71 0.46 8.29
N ASN A 94 -1.47 -0.78 8.69
CA ASN A 94 -2.48 -1.83 8.75
C ASN A 94 -3.15 -1.83 10.13
N ALA A 95 -4.30 -1.17 10.23
CA ALA A 95 -5.20 -1.16 11.39
C ALA A 95 -6.47 -1.95 11.07
N TYR A 96 -6.28 -3.22 10.68
CA TYR A 96 -7.35 -4.08 10.17
C TYR A 96 -8.66 -3.96 10.99
N PRO A 97 -9.83 -3.78 10.35
CA PRO A 97 -10.11 -3.91 8.91
C PRO A 97 -9.76 -2.69 8.04
N TYR A 98 -9.17 -1.64 8.60
CA TYR A 98 -8.71 -0.48 7.82
C TYR A 98 -7.22 -0.57 7.49
N CYS A 99 -6.84 -0.22 6.27
CA CYS A 99 -5.44 -0.08 5.90
C CYS A 99 -5.24 1.21 5.11
N ARG A 100 -4.15 1.91 5.39
CA ARG A 100 -3.70 3.04 4.60
C ARG A 100 -2.30 2.77 4.09
N THR A 101 -2.09 2.88 2.79
CA THR A 101 -0.79 2.76 2.13
C THR A 101 -0.50 4.04 1.36
N VAL A 102 0.69 4.58 1.52
CA VAL A 102 1.17 5.79 0.84
C VAL A 102 2.45 5.44 0.08
N LEU A 103 2.40 5.61 -1.23
CA LEU A 103 3.54 5.40 -2.12
C LEU A 103 4.08 6.74 -2.60
N THR A 104 5.39 6.94 -2.46
CA THR A 104 6.10 8.16 -2.86
C THR A 104 7.37 7.84 -3.64
N ASN A 105 7.93 8.83 -4.33
CA ASN A 105 9.22 8.74 -5.01
C ASN A 105 10.10 9.94 -4.61
N PRO A 106 10.72 9.92 -3.41
CA PRO A 106 11.45 11.06 -2.87
C PRO A 106 12.72 11.37 -3.66
N GLY A 107 13.32 10.36 -4.31
CA GLY A 107 14.57 10.49 -5.06
C GLY A 107 14.47 11.35 -6.32
N TYR A 108 13.28 11.45 -6.94
CA TYR A 108 13.11 12.17 -8.21
C TYR A 108 11.85 13.05 -8.23
N MET A 109 10.65 12.48 -8.11
CA MET A 109 9.39 13.23 -8.25
C MET A 109 9.03 14.07 -7.03
N LYS A 110 9.53 13.70 -5.84
CA LYS A 110 9.27 14.40 -4.56
C LYS A 110 7.77 14.59 -4.36
N ASP A 111 7.33 15.80 -4.01
CA ASP A 111 5.94 16.15 -3.74
C ASP A 111 5.01 16.08 -4.96
N ASN A 112 5.56 15.90 -6.17
CA ASN A 112 4.76 15.78 -7.39
C ASN A 112 4.19 14.38 -7.62
N PHE A 113 4.57 13.39 -6.80
CA PHE A 113 4.08 12.02 -6.92
C PHE A 113 3.65 11.46 -5.57
N VAL A 114 2.36 11.10 -5.49
CA VAL A 114 1.79 10.37 -4.37
C VAL A 114 0.70 9.44 -4.89
N ILE A 115 0.71 8.20 -4.43
CA ILE A 115 -0.43 7.28 -4.54
C ILE A 115 -0.84 6.94 -3.12
N CYS A 116 -2.06 7.30 -2.75
CA CYS A 116 -2.66 6.94 -1.48
C CYS A 116 -3.73 5.88 -1.74
N ILE A 117 -3.58 4.73 -1.09
CA ILE A 117 -4.53 3.63 -1.14
C ILE A 117 -5.11 3.49 0.27
N GLU A 118 -6.40 3.73 0.40
CA GLU A 118 -7.13 3.55 1.65
C GLU A 118 -8.16 2.46 1.42
N THR A 119 -8.07 1.41 2.23
CA THR A 119 -8.85 0.18 2.08
C THR A 119 -9.61 -0.09 3.36
N LEU A 120 -10.89 -0.42 3.24
CA LEU A 120 -11.73 -0.88 4.34
C LEU A 120 -12.35 -2.22 3.96
N HIS A 121 -12.19 -3.21 4.83
CA HIS A 121 -12.76 -4.55 4.63
C HIS A 121 -14.08 -4.65 5.39
N VAL A 122 -15.16 -4.97 4.67
CA VAL A 122 -16.51 -5.02 5.24
C VAL A 122 -17.24 -6.31 4.85
N PRO A 123 -18.12 -6.83 5.72
CA PRO A 123 -18.86 -8.07 5.47
C PRO A 123 -20.15 -7.79 4.66
N ASP A 124 -20.02 -7.25 3.46
CA ASP A 124 -21.16 -6.95 2.57
C ASP A 124 -20.88 -7.18 1.08
N GLY A 125 -21.87 -6.86 0.23
CA GLY A 125 -21.78 -6.97 -1.23
C GLY A 125 -21.07 -5.80 -1.93
N GLY A 126 -20.46 -4.86 -1.18
CA GLY A 126 -19.87 -3.65 -1.73
C GLY A 126 -20.89 -2.56 -2.06
N ASP A 127 -22.03 -2.50 -1.36
CA ASP A 127 -23.11 -1.57 -1.67
C ASP A 127 -23.03 -0.25 -0.88
N GLN A 128 -22.17 -0.17 0.14
CA GLN A 128 -22.03 1.04 0.95
C GLN A 128 -21.53 2.24 0.13
N TYR A 129 -22.22 3.37 0.26
CA TYR A 129 -21.84 4.63 -0.37
C TYR A 129 -20.92 5.44 0.55
N ASN A 130 -19.83 6.00 -0.01
CA ASN A 130 -18.89 6.89 0.68
C ASN A 130 -18.34 6.34 2.01
N ILE A 131 -17.99 5.05 2.01
CA ILE A 131 -17.53 4.36 3.23
C ILE A 131 -16.18 4.90 3.74
N SER A 132 -15.37 5.46 2.84
CA SER A 132 -14.10 6.10 3.16
C SER A 132 -14.27 7.53 3.73
N GLU A 133 -15.48 8.10 3.69
CA GLU A 133 -15.78 9.46 4.14
C GLU A 133 -14.98 10.56 3.41
N ILE A 134 -14.38 10.24 2.26
CA ILE A 134 -13.54 11.16 1.46
C ILE A 134 -14.39 11.95 0.45
N LEU A 135 -15.53 11.40 0.01
CA LEU A 135 -16.41 12.11 -0.93
C LEU A 135 -17.25 13.13 -0.14
N VAL A 136 -16.81 14.38 -0.13
CA VAL A 136 -17.62 15.52 0.32
C VAL A 136 -18.67 15.79 -0.76
N LYS A 137 -19.96 15.89 -0.38
CA LYS A 137 -21.03 16.33 -1.28
C LYS A 137 -20.88 17.81 -1.63
#